data_AF-A0A7W6V0Q5-F1
#
_entry.id   AF-A0A7W6V0Q5-F1
#
_cell.length_a   1.000
_cell.length_b   1.000
_cell.length_c   1.000
_cell.angle_alpha   90.00
_cell.angle_beta   90.00
_cell.angle_gamma   90.00
#
_symmetry.space_group_name_H-M   'P 1'
#
loop_
_entity.id
_entity.type
_entity.pdbx_description
1 polymer ?
#
loop_
_entity_poly.entity_id
_entity_poly.type
_entity_poly.pdbx_seq_one_letter_code
_entity_poly.pdbx_strand_id
1 'polypeptide(L)'
;MSHPVLGVDHSYLLVNDLDDSAERYRRLGFTLSPRGLHSPQKGSANYTIIFQDDYLELLGLVAETELNAPQRKTLATYGQGLQAIANRTASADAAKPALAELGIRTGEISAFSRPLPLPGGGEGIAAFRTLGFDPGQVPLGHFFLCQHETRDMVWRPELQDHANGAIGLGGITGISDDPRKTAETYASFYAAGRVEKIEGGFRVETGENSAPLFFFEPAAIGGLYPGLDIAGTPANGFAVLRIRVKDREKTAELLTGQGIPFIRTSAGGIAVSPADASGAVVEFI
;
A
#
# COMPACT_ATOMS: atom_id res chain seq x y z
N MET A 1 -7.72 1.93 -27.49
CA MET A 1 -7.18 0.78 -26.71
C MET A 1 -7.89 0.72 -25.36
N SER A 2 -7.91 -0.42 -24.67
CA SER A 2 -8.47 -0.52 -23.31
C SER A 2 -7.55 0.17 -22.30
N HIS A 3 -8.13 0.85 -21.31
CA HIS A 3 -7.39 1.54 -20.26
C HIS A 3 -6.50 0.56 -19.45
N PRO A 4 -5.19 0.81 -19.27
CA PRO A 4 -4.25 -0.22 -18.80
C PRO A 4 -4.15 -0.39 -17.28
N VAL A 5 -4.80 0.48 -16.51
CA VAL A 5 -4.82 0.45 -15.03
C VAL A 5 -6.08 -0.24 -14.53
N LEU A 6 -5.92 -1.42 -13.95
CA LEU A 6 -7.02 -2.37 -13.67
C LEU A 6 -7.46 -2.42 -12.19
N GLY A 7 -6.85 -1.60 -11.34
CA GLY A 7 -7.10 -1.57 -9.90
C GLY A 7 -5.81 -1.65 -9.10
N VAL A 8 -5.94 -1.51 -7.78
CA VAL A 8 -4.86 -1.60 -6.80
C VAL A 8 -4.29 -3.01 -6.79
N ASP A 9 -2.97 -3.12 -6.88
CA ASP A 9 -2.23 -4.37 -6.70
C ASP A 9 -1.76 -4.53 -5.26
N HIS A 10 -1.12 -3.49 -4.74
CA HIS A 10 -0.67 -3.40 -3.35
C HIS A 10 -0.44 -1.95 -2.95
N SER A 11 -0.28 -1.74 -1.66
CA SER A 11 0.27 -0.50 -1.11
C SER A 11 1.56 -0.83 -0.36
N TYR A 12 2.49 0.11 -0.29
CA TYR A 12 3.70 -0.07 0.50
C TYR A 12 3.93 1.04 1.52
N LEU A 13 4.46 0.64 2.68
CA LEU A 13 5.04 1.54 3.65
C LEU A 13 6.54 1.68 3.36
N LEU A 14 7.03 2.92 3.29
CA LEU A 14 8.46 3.20 3.35
C LEU A 14 8.84 3.33 4.82
N VAL A 15 9.79 2.52 5.30
CA VAL A 15 10.06 2.41 6.74
C VAL A 15 11.50 2.78 7.09
N ASN A 16 11.68 3.30 8.31
CA ASN A 16 13.00 3.68 8.82
C ASN A 16 13.87 2.44 9.09
N ASP A 17 13.28 1.41 9.69
CA ASP A 17 13.92 0.14 9.98
C ASP A 17 12.98 -0.98 9.54
N LEU A 18 13.47 -1.81 8.61
CA LEU A 18 12.67 -2.87 8.00
C LEU A 18 12.39 -4.01 8.97
N ASP A 19 13.34 -4.37 9.81
CA ASP A 19 13.22 -5.52 10.70
C ASP A 19 12.36 -5.15 11.93
N ASP A 20 12.47 -3.91 12.43
CA ASP A 20 11.54 -3.36 13.44
C ASP A 20 10.11 -3.29 12.90
N SER A 21 9.92 -2.80 11.67
CA SER A 21 8.60 -2.77 11.03
C SER A 21 8.02 -4.18 10.83
N ALA A 22 8.85 -5.13 10.40
CA ALA A 22 8.43 -6.52 10.26
C ALA A 22 7.94 -7.10 11.59
N GLU A 23 8.64 -6.81 12.70
CA GLU A 23 8.24 -7.29 14.02
C GLU A 23 6.93 -6.65 14.49
N ARG A 24 6.75 -5.34 14.28
CA ARG A 24 5.46 -4.67 14.56
C ARG A 24 4.32 -5.33 13.81
N TYR A 25 4.46 -5.59 12.52
CA TYR A 25 3.41 -6.23 11.73
C TYR A 25 3.18 -7.71 12.10
N ARG A 26 4.21 -8.44 12.54
CA ARG A 26 4.01 -9.77 13.14
C ARG A 26 3.19 -9.69 14.43
N ARG A 27 3.46 -8.72 15.29
CA ARG A 27 2.67 -8.48 16.51
C ARG A 27 1.24 -8.06 16.23
N LEU A 28 0.99 -7.38 15.10
CA LEU A 28 -0.36 -7.12 14.59
C LEU A 28 -1.06 -8.37 14.05
N GLY A 29 -0.41 -9.54 14.08
CA GLY A 29 -0.98 -10.82 13.70
C GLY A 29 -0.84 -11.17 12.22
N PHE A 30 0.02 -10.46 11.46
CA PHE A 30 0.27 -10.79 10.06
C PHE A 30 1.36 -11.84 9.89
N THR A 31 1.10 -12.83 9.04
CA THR A 31 2.13 -13.63 8.39
C THR A 31 2.85 -12.81 7.32
N LEU A 32 4.19 -12.83 7.36
CA LEU A 32 5.07 -12.13 6.42
C LEU A 32 5.81 -13.16 5.56
N SER A 33 6.08 -12.79 4.30
CA SER A 33 7.02 -13.52 3.44
C SER A 33 8.43 -13.59 4.06
N PRO A 34 9.31 -14.46 3.54
CA PRO A 34 10.75 -14.28 3.72
C PRO A 34 11.20 -12.89 3.25
N ARG A 35 12.31 -12.39 3.81
CA ARG A 35 12.91 -11.12 3.42
C ARG A 35 13.31 -11.15 1.94
N GLY A 36 12.76 -10.25 1.14
CA GLY A 36 13.14 -10.08 -0.26
C GLY A 36 14.22 -9.03 -0.40
N LEU A 37 15.43 -9.42 -0.80
CA LEU A 37 16.49 -8.47 -1.13
C LEU A 37 16.36 -8.05 -2.59
N HIS A 38 16.23 -6.75 -2.85
CA HIS A 38 16.28 -6.23 -4.22
C HIS A 38 17.74 -6.10 -4.69
N SER A 39 17.91 -5.93 -6.00
CA SER A 39 19.22 -5.73 -6.62
C SER A 39 20.05 -4.64 -5.91
N PRO A 40 21.39 -4.76 -5.84
CA PRO A 40 22.26 -3.75 -5.22
C PRO A 40 22.00 -2.32 -5.70
N GLN A 41 21.64 -2.12 -6.97
CA GLN A 41 21.34 -0.82 -7.55
C GLN A 41 20.07 -0.18 -6.96
N LYS A 42 19.08 -0.98 -6.55
CA LYS A 42 17.88 -0.50 -5.84
C LYS A 42 18.18 -0.25 -4.36
N GLY A 43 19.07 -1.03 -3.75
CA GLY A 43 19.50 -0.86 -2.37
C GLY A 43 18.37 -0.96 -1.34
N SER A 44 17.32 -1.72 -1.64
CA SER A 44 16.16 -1.91 -0.77
C SER A 44 15.88 -3.38 -0.52
N ALA A 45 15.12 -3.65 0.55
CA ALA A 45 14.58 -4.96 0.84
C ALA A 45 13.14 -4.82 1.30
N ASN A 46 12.38 -5.91 1.23
CA ASN A 46 11.00 -5.92 1.67
C ASN A 46 10.61 -7.15 2.48
N TYR A 47 9.51 -6.99 3.20
CA TYR A 47 8.62 -8.08 3.60
C TYR A 47 7.26 -7.81 2.97
N THR A 48 6.61 -8.86 2.48
CA THR A 48 5.27 -8.77 1.91
C THR A 48 4.27 -9.52 2.77
N ILE A 49 3.07 -8.97 2.91
CA ILE A 49 1.93 -9.53 3.64
C ILE A 49 0.87 -9.81 2.58
N ILE A 50 0.77 -11.08 2.18
CA ILE A 50 0.04 -11.50 0.98
C ILE A 50 -1.40 -11.80 1.35
N PHE A 51 -2.35 -11.20 0.64
CA PHE A 51 -3.76 -11.54 0.73
C PHE A 51 -4.23 -12.27 -0.54
N GLN A 52 -5.53 -12.49 -0.69
CA GLN A 52 -6.07 -13.24 -1.83
C GLN A 52 -5.79 -12.58 -3.18
N ASP A 53 -6.11 -11.29 -3.32
CA ASP A 53 -6.04 -10.56 -4.59
C ASP A 53 -4.98 -9.46 -4.61
N ASP A 54 -4.61 -8.96 -3.43
CA ASP A 54 -3.72 -7.84 -3.18
C ASP A 54 -2.72 -8.18 -2.07
N TYR A 55 -1.81 -7.24 -1.75
CA TYR A 55 -0.89 -7.39 -0.62
C TYR A 55 -0.50 -6.04 -0.02
N LEU A 56 0.17 -6.10 1.14
CA LEU A 56 0.87 -4.97 1.74
C LEU A 56 2.38 -5.23 1.70
N GLU A 57 3.17 -4.21 1.36
CA GLU A 57 4.63 -4.28 1.37
C GLU A 57 5.21 -3.37 2.45
N LEU A 58 6.15 -3.89 3.23
CA LEU A 58 7.04 -3.11 4.08
C LEU A 58 8.36 -2.95 3.33
N LEU A 59 8.72 -1.72 2.95
CA LEU A 59 9.88 -1.43 2.13
C LEU A 59 10.92 -0.63 2.94
N GLY A 60 12.11 -1.20 3.10
CA GLY A 60 13.24 -0.54 3.78
C GLY A 60 14.42 -0.33 2.84
N LEU A 61 15.18 0.73 3.09
CA LEU A 61 16.40 1.05 2.34
C LEU A 61 17.61 0.48 3.10
N VAL A 62 18.25 -0.53 2.50
CA VAL A 62 19.35 -1.29 3.14
C VAL A 62 20.73 -0.86 2.67
N ALA A 63 20.80 -0.08 1.58
CA ALA A 63 22.00 0.57 1.10
C ALA A 63 21.65 1.88 0.38
N GLU A 64 22.48 2.90 0.54
CA GLU A 64 22.33 4.13 -0.23
C GLU A 64 22.73 3.92 -1.69
N THR A 65 21.86 4.33 -2.60
CA THR A 65 22.12 4.26 -4.05
C THR A 65 21.62 5.53 -4.72
N GLU A 66 22.04 5.78 -5.97
CA GLU A 66 21.47 6.88 -6.76
C GLU A 66 19.97 6.65 -7.03
N LEU A 67 19.56 5.41 -7.31
CA LEU A 67 18.17 5.08 -7.65
C LEU A 67 17.20 5.29 -6.48
N ASN A 68 17.65 5.12 -5.23
CA ASN A 68 16.80 5.31 -4.05
C ASN A 68 16.96 6.68 -3.38
N ALA A 69 17.71 7.62 -3.98
CA ALA A 69 17.86 8.98 -3.46
C ALA A 69 16.51 9.72 -3.27
N PRO A 70 15.53 9.59 -4.19
CA PRO A 70 14.20 10.14 -3.97
C PRO A 70 13.51 9.56 -2.73
N GLN A 71 13.52 8.23 -2.55
CA GLN A 71 12.93 7.58 -1.38
C GLN A 71 13.63 7.99 -0.08
N ARG A 72 14.97 8.10 -0.07
CA ARG A 72 15.71 8.60 1.10
C ARG A 72 15.29 10.01 1.46
N LYS A 73 15.17 10.89 0.46
CA LYS A 73 14.67 12.26 0.67
C LYS A 73 13.25 12.27 1.23
N THR A 74 12.35 11.47 0.67
CA THR A 74 10.97 11.33 1.17
C THR A 74 10.96 10.88 2.62
N LEU A 75 11.69 9.81 2.96
CA LEU A 75 11.76 9.28 4.32
C LEU A 75 12.33 10.29 5.32
N ALA A 76 13.39 11.01 4.94
CA ALA A 76 14.00 12.04 5.77
C ALA A 76 13.10 13.28 5.96
N THR A 77 12.25 13.59 4.97
CA THR A 77 11.41 14.81 5.00
C THR A 77 10.07 14.56 5.67
N TYR A 78 9.45 13.42 5.40
CA TYR A 78 8.06 13.13 5.77
C TYR A 78 7.91 11.97 6.75
N GLY A 79 9.03 11.33 7.12
CA GLY A 79 9.03 10.17 7.98
C GLY A 79 8.58 8.89 7.27
N GLN A 80 8.53 7.82 8.06
CA GLN A 80 8.02 6.53 7.59
C GLN A 80 6.50 6.53 7.50
N GLY A 81 5.95 5.65 6.67
CA GLY A 81 4.51 5.43 6.57
C GLY A 81 4.06 5.01 5.17
N LEU A 82 2.75 5.07 4.95
CA LEU A 82 2.11 4.61 3.71
C LEU A 82 2.43 5.59 2.56
N GLN A 83 3.37 5.20 1.70
CA GLN A 83 3.98 6.12 0.74
C GLN A 83 3.59 5.83 -0.70
N ALA A 84 2.95 4.69 -1.00
CA ALA A 84 2.65 4.37 -2.38
C ALA A 84 1.47 3.43 -2.61
N ILE A 85 0.93 3.51 -3.82
CA ILE A 85 -0.05 2.58 -4.36
C ILE A 85 0.48 2.06 -5.69
N ALA A 86 0.65 0.75 -5.76
CA ALA A 86 0.91 0.03 -6.98
C ALA A 86 -0.40 -0.44 -7.60
N ASN A 87 -0.47 -0.46 -8.92
CA ASN A 87 -1.69 -0.78 -9.66
C ASN A 87 -1.43 -1.91 -10.64
N ARG A 88 -2.40 -2.79 -10.79
CA ARG A 88 -2.32 -3.93 -11.70
C ARG A 88 -2.33 -3.44 -13.14
N THR A 89 -1.44 -4.03 -13.93
CA THR A 89 -1.48 -3.94 -15.39
C THR A 89 -1.14 -5.29 -16.01
N ALA A 90 -1.75 -5.60 -17.16
CA ALA A 90 -1.45 -6.82 -17.89
C ALA A 90 -0.10 -6.75 -18.63
N SER A 91 0.33 -5.55 -19.03
CA SER A 91 1.59 -5.33 -19.74
C SER A 91 2.07 -3.89 -19.55
N ALA A 92 3.24 -3.71 -18.92
CA ALA A 92 3.86 -2.40 -18.78
C ALA A 92 4.22 -1.77 -20.14
N ASP A 93 4.66 -2.61 -21.09
CA ASP A 93 5.04 -2.18 -22.45
C ASP A 93 3.84 -1.68 -23.25
N ALA A 94 2.67 -2.33 -23.12
CA ALA A 94 1.43 -1.83 -23.72
C ALA A 94 0.83 -0.64 -22.96
N ALA A 95 1.05 -0.56 -21.63
CA ALA A 95 0.50 0.49 -20.79
C ALA A 95 1.12 1.85 -21.08
N LYS A 96 2.43 1.96 -21.29
CA LYS A 96 3.11 3.24 -21.52
C LYS A 96 2.51 4.06 -22.68
N PRO A 97 2.37 3.54 -23.92
CA PRO A 97 1.74 4.28 -25.00
C PRO A 97 0.24 4.54 -24.75
N ALA A 98 -0.48 3.58 -24.16
CA ALA A 98 -1.91 3.75 -23.87
C ALA A 98 -2.17 4.86 -22.82
N LEU A 99 -1.33 4.99 -21.79
CA LEU A 99 -1.40 6.08 -20.81
C LEU A 99 -1.06 7.43 -21.44
N ALA A 100 -0.08 7.47 -22.33
CA ALA A 100 0.28 8.70 -23.04
C ALA A 100 -0.88 9.24 -23.90
N GLU A 101 -1.63 8.36 -24.58
CA GLU A 101 -2.85 8.74 -25.32
C GLU A 101 -3.95 9.31 -24.42
N LEU A 102 -3.98 8.91 -23.14
CA LEU A 102 -4.89 9.43 -22.12
C LEU A 102 -4.39 10.70 -21.42
N GLY A 103 -3.21 11.23 -21.82
CA GLY A 103 -2.59 12.39 -21.18
C GLY A 103 -1.96 12.10 -19.81
N ILE A 104 -1.79 10.82 -19.46
CA ILE A 104 -1.14 10.39 -18.22
C ILE A 104 0.34 10.17 -18.52
N ARG A 105 1.21 11.00 -17.93
CA ARG A 105 2.66 10.93 -18.12
C ARG A 105 3.25 9.90 -17.16
N THR A 106 4.23 9.15 -17.66
CA THR A 106 4.94 8.11 -16.91
C THR A 106 6.44 8.21 -17.15
N GLY A 107 7.23 7.63 -16.25
CA GLY A 107 8.66 7.45 -16.42
C GLY A 107 9.03 6.31 -17.38
N GLU A 108 10.21 5.73 -17.14
CA GLU A 108 10.68 4.54 -17.84
C GLU A 108 10.24 3.25 -17.15
N ILE A 109 10.10 2.18 -17.94
CA ILE A 109 9.78 0.86 -17.41
C ILE A 109 11.01 0.34 -16.65
N SER A 110 10.83 -0.04 -15.39
CA SER A 110 11.85 -0.68 -14.56
C SER A 110 11.56 -2.16 -14.43
N ALA A 111 12.39 -3.00 -15.04
CA ALA A 111 12.36 -4.44 -14.83
C ALA A 111 13.28 -4.81 -13.66
N PHE A 112 12.82 -5.68 -12.75
CA PHE A 112 13.64 -6.21 -11.68
C PHE A 112 13.13 -7.55 -11.20
N SER A 113 13.99 -8.28 -10.51
CA SER A 113 13.66 -9.54 -9.87
C SER A 113 14.35 -9.69 -8.52
N ARG A 114 13.84 -10.62 -7.71
CA ARG A 114 14.43 -11.01 -6.44
C ARG A 114 14.35 -12.53 -6.27
N PRO A 115 15.42 -13.19 -5.79
CA PRO A 115 15.34 -14.60 -5.42
C PRO A 115 14.47 -14.75 -4.16
N LEU A 116 13.85 -15.91 -3.99
CA LEU A 116 13.13 -16.27 -2.78
C LEU A 116 13.22 -17.76 -2.48
N PRO A 117 13.26 -18.13 -1.19
CA PRO A 117 13.23 -19.53 -0.80
C PRO A 117 11.83 -20.13 -0.98
N LEU A 118 11.78 -21.35 -1.53
CA LEU A 118 10.56 -22.14 -1.70
C LEU A 118 10.41 -23.17 -0.57
N PRO A 119 9.18 -23.66 -0.30
CA PRO A 119 8.97 -24.77 0.62
C PRO A 119 9.76 -25.99 0.14
N GLY A 120 10.37 -26.73 1.08
CA GLY A 120 11.19 -27.89 0.74
C GLY A 120 12.63 -27.58 0.33
N GLY A 121 13.07 -26.32 0.44
CA GLY A 121 14.49 -25.93 0.34
C GLY A 121 14.98 -25.55 -1.07
N GLY A 122 14.08 -25.33 -2.03
CA GLY A 122 14.41 -24.79 -3.35
C GLY A 122 14.46 -23.26 -3.38
N GLU A 123 14.83 -22.71 -4.55
CA GLU A 123 14.79 -21.27 -4.82
C GLU A 123 13.90 -20.97 -6.03
N GLY A 124 13.16 -19.87 -5.95
CA GLY A 124 12.38 -19.29 -7.04
C GLY A 124 12.79 -17.84 -7.31
N ILE A 125 12.30 -17.27 -8.41
CA ILE A 125 12.56 -15.88 -8.79
C ILE A 125 11.22 -15.16 -8.92
N ALA A 126 11.00 -14.12 -8.11
CA ALA A 126 9.91 -13.19 -8.33
C ALA A 126 10.39 -12.05 -9.26
N ALA A 127 9.74 -11.90 -10.41
CA ALA A 127 10.08 -10.92 -11.45
C ALA A 127 8.91 -9.96 -11.75
N PHE A 128 9.26 -8.69 -11.96
CA PHE A 128 8.33 -7.59 -12.07
C PHE A 128 8.77 -6.59 -13.13
N ARG A 129 7.79 -5.93 -13.76
CA ARG A 129 7.99 -4.69 -14.53
C ARG A 129 7.14 -3.60 -13.90
N THR A 130 7.73 -2.46 -13.56
CA THR A 130 7.00 -1.32 -13.01
C THR A 130 7.11 -0.09 -13.89
N LEU A 131 6.07 0.75 -13.85
CA LEU A 131 6.00 2.01 -14.59
C LEU A 131 5.43 3.11 -13.67
N GLY A 132 6.30 4.04 -13.25
CA GLY A 132 5.93 5.14 -12.36
C GLY A 132 5.16 6.24 -13.08
N PHE A 133 4.13 6.77 -12.45
CA PHE A 133 3.41 7.96 -12.93
C PHE A 133 4.24 9.20 -12.63
N ASP A 134 4.07 10.27 -13.41
CA ASP A 134 4.74 11.54 -13.19
C ASP A 134 4.31 12.13 -11.82
N PRO A 135 5.26 12.40 -10.90
CA PRO A 135 4.96 13.00 -9.60
C PRO A 135 4.24 14.36 -9.69
N GLY A 136 4.37 15.09 -10.80
CA GLY A 136 3.64 16.33 -11.04
C GLY A 136 2.15 16.14 -11.35
N GLN A 137 1.69 14.91 -11.62
CA GLN A 137 0.27 14.59 -11.80
C GLN A 137 -0.33 13.84 -10.60
N VAL A 138 0.50 13.20 -9.76
CA VAL A 138 0.06 12.41 -8.62
C VAL A 138 -0.08 13.31 -7.39
N PRO A 139 -1.29 13.48 -6.81
CA PRO A 139 -1.48 14.41 -5.69
C PRO A 139 -0.81 13.98 -4.39
N LEU A 140 -0.72 12.67 -4.12
CA LEU A 140 -0.22 12.09 -2.87
C LEU A 140 0.61 10.84 -3.13
N GLY A 141 1.71 10.68 -2.42
CA GLY A 141 2.54 9.50 -2.45
C GLY A 141 3.11 9.21 -3.83
N HIS A 142 3.50 7.95 -4.01
CA HIS A 142 3.98 7.41 -5.26
C HIS A 142 2.92 6.49 -5.88
N PHE A 143 2.64 6.68 -7.16
CA PHE A 143 1.63 5.92 -7.88
C PHE A 143 2.27 5.28 -9.11
N PHE A 144 2.14 3.96 -9.26
CA PHE A 144 2.81 3.23 -10.34
C PHE A 144 2.03 2.00 -10.78
N LEU A 145 2.32 1.51 -11.99
CA LEU A 145 1.86 0.19 -12.44
C LEU A 145 2.87 -0.88 -12.03
N CYS A 146 2.35 -2.06 -11.70
CA CYS A 146 3.09 -3.28 -11.46
C CYS A 146 2.54 -4.40 -12.34
N GLN A 147 3.41 -4.96 -13.18
CA GLN A 147 3.18 -6.22 -13.89
C GLN A 147 3.98 -7.30 -13.18
N HIS A 148 3.29 -8.32 -12.68
CA HIS A 148 3.91 -9.54 -12.15
C HIS A 148 4.19 -10.50 -13.29
N GLU A 149 5.46 -10.78 -13.59
CA GLU A 149 5.84 -11.77 -14.62
C GLU A 149 5.81 -13.20 -14.07
N THR A 150 5.94 -13.33 -12.74
CA THR A 150 5.91 -14.62 -12.03
C THR A 150 4.97 -14.51 -10.82
N ARG A 151 3.68 -14.28 -11.05
CA ARG A 151 2.69 -14.02 -9.99
C ARG A 151 2.65 -15.10 -8.92
N ASP A 152 2.75 -16.37 -9.32
CA ASP A 152 2.70 -17.52 -8.40
C ASP A 152 3.88 -17.58 -7.43
N MET A 153 4.97 -16.84 -7.72
CA MET A 153 6.11 -16.71 -6.81
C MET A 153 5.83 -15.72 -5.66
N VAL A 154 4.85 -14.84 -5.83
CA VAL A 154 4.42 -13.83 -4.85
C VAL A 154 3.18 -14.31 -4.10
N TRP A 155 2.15 -14.77 -4.82
CA TRP A 155 0.90 -15.28 -4.22
C TRP A 155 1.00 -16.76 -3.87
N ARG A 156 1.59 -17.01 -2.71
CA ARG A 156 1.74 -18.37 -2.16
C ARG A 156 0.70 -18.63 -1.04
N PRO A 157 -0.07 -19.73 -1.09
CA PRO A 157 -1.13 -20.00 -0.13
C PRO A 157 -0.70 -19.98 1.34
N GLU A 158 0.50 -20.47 1.65
CA GLU A 158 1.07 -20.50 2.99
C GLU A 158 1.39 -19.12 3.57
N LEU A 159 1.38 -18.06 2.75
CA LEU A 159 1.60 -16.68 3.19
C LEU A 159 0.28 -15.92 3.44
N GLN A 160 -0.88 -16.53 3.14
CA GLN A 160 -2.20 -15.88 3.17
C GLN A 160 -3.02 -16.17 4.44
N ASP A 161 -2.51 -17.00 5.34
CA ASP A 161 -3.15 -17.23 6.64
C ASP A 161 -2.55 -16.31 7.69
N HIS A 162 -3.36 -15.43 8.27
CA HIS A 162 -2.92 -14.44 9.26
C HIS A 162 -3.67 -14.65 10.57
N ALA A 163 -2.95 -14.58 11.70
CA ALA A 163 -3.53 -14.76 13.04
C ALA A 163 -4.58 -13.70 13.38
N ASN A 164 -4.47 -12.49 12.80
CA ASN A 164 -5.46 -11.43 12.93
C ASN A 164 -6.70 -11.61 12.03
N GLY A 165 -6.72 -12.65 11.20
CA GLY A 165 -7.83 -12.96 10.30
C GLY A 165 -7.91 -12.08 9.05
N ALA A 166 -6.86 -11.32 8.71
CA ALA A 166 -6.84 -10.50 7.50
C ALA A 166 -7.05 -11.32 6.21
N ILE A 167 -7.70 -10.73 5.22
CA ILE A 167 -8.03 -11.38 3.94
C ILE A 167 -7.86 -10.48 2.71
N GLY A 168 -7.55 -9.20 2.89
CA GLY A 168 -7.34 -8.28 1.76
C GLY A 168 -7.34 -6.82 2.17
N LEU A 169 -6.92 -5.97 1.25
CA LEU A 169 -7.08 -4.53 1.40
C LEU A 169 -8.58 -4.17 1.35
N GLY A 170 -8.97 -3.23 2.21
CA GLY A 170 -10.32 -2.69 2.34
C GLY A 170 -10.45 -1.23 1.91
N GLY A 171 -9.32 -0.55 1.74
CA GLY A 171 -9.31 0.85 1.34
C GLY A 171 -8.02 1.59 1.72
N ILE A 172 -7.74 2.68 1.03
CA ILE A 172 -6.56 3.51 1.27
C ILE A 172 -7.02 4.96 1.39
N THR A 173 -6.67 5.64 2.49
CA THR A 173 -7.15 7.00 2.76
C THR A 173 -6.04 8.02 2.65
N GLY A 174 -6.23 9.02 1.78
CA GLY A 174 -5.42 10.23 1.71
C GLY A 174 -6.11 11.42 2.39
N ILE A 175 -5.31 12.34 2.91
CA ILE A 175 -5.80 13.61 3.47
C ILE A 175 -5.46 14.71 2.47
N SER A 176 -6.43 15.57 2.15
CA SER A 176 -6.25 16.62 1.15
C SER A 176 -7.06 17.86 1.49
N ASP A 177 -6.50 19.04 1.23
CA ASP A 177 -7.22 20.32 1.33
C ASP A 177 -8.30 20.47 0.25
N ASP A 178 -8.25 19.68 -0.82
CA ASP A 178 -9.30 19.56 -1.83
C ASP A 178 -9.55 18.08 -2.15
N PRO A 179 -10.32 17.38 -1.29
CA PRO A 179 -10.52 15.94 -1.43
C PRO A 179 -11.32 15.59 -2.69
N ARG A 180 -12.17 16.49 -3.17
CA ARG A 180 -12.93 16.29 -4.41
C ARG A 180 -11.98 16.25 -5.60
N LYS A 181 -11.16 17.28 -5.78
CA LYS A 181 -10.21 17.35 -6.89
C LYS A 181 -9.19 16.23 -6.83
N THR A 182 -8.74 15.87 -5.63
CA THR A 182 -7.85 14.73 -5.42
C THR A 182 -8.52 13.42 -5.86
N ALA A 183 -9.76 13.18 -5.44
CA ALA A 183 -10.54 12.00 -5.84
C ALA A 183 -10.76 11.96 -7.36
N GLU A 184 -11.13 13.08 -7.98
CA GLU A 184 -11.31 13.20 -9.44
C GLU A 184 -10.00 12.91 -10.20
N THR A 185 -8.87 13.40 -9.68
CA THR A 185 -7.53 13.12 -10.25
C THR A 185 -7.22 11.63 -10.18
N TYR A 186 -7.36 11.00 -9.01
CA TYR A 186 -7.12 9.57 -8.87
C TYR A 186 -8.07 8.71 -9.69
N ALA A 187 -9.36 9.06 -9.74
CA ALA A 187 -10.34 8.36 -10.57
C ALA A 187 -9.92 8.39 -12.05
N SER A 188 -9.38 9.51 -12.54
CA SER A 188 -8.91 9.61 -13.92
C SER A 188 -7.77 8.64 -14.28
N PHE A 189 -7.06 8.10 -13.29
CA PHE A 189 -6.00 7.10 -13.50
C PHE A 189 -6.51 5.68 -13.63
N TYR A 190 -7.79 5.37 -13.37
CA TYR A 190 -8.30 3.99 -13.39
C TYR A 190 -9.26 3.75 -14.54
N ALA A 191 -9.23 2.53 -15.09
CA ALA A 191 -10.22 2.10 -16.09
C ALA A 191 -11.65 2.14 -15.55
N ALA A 192 -11.82 1.76 -14.28
CA ALA A 192 -13.09 1.75 -13.56
C ALA A 192 -13.32 3.01 -12.70
N GLY A 193 -12.48 4.03 -12.87
CA GLY A 193 -12.44 5.22 -12.04
C GLY A 193 -13.79 5.92 -11.91
N ARG A 194 -14.36 5.90 -10.71
CA ARG A 194 -15.59 6.62 -10.40
C ARG A 194 -15.50 7.26 -9.02
N VAL A 195 -15.83 8.56 -8.97
CA VAL A 195 -15.93 9.29 -7.71
C VAL A 195 -17.36 9.19 -7.17
N GLU A 196 -17.47 8.85 -5.90
CA GLU A 196 -18.71 8.88 -5.13
C GLU A 196 -18.54 9.81 -3.93
N LYS A 197 -19.52 10.69 -3.70
CA LYS A 197 -19.57 11.49 -2.48
C LYS A 197 -20.06 10.61 -1.34
N ILE A 198 -19.29 10.60 -0.25
CA ILE A 198 -19.64 9.89 0.98
C ILE A 198 -19.76 10.89 2.14
N GLU A 199 -20.13 10.42 3.32
CA GLU A 199 -20.11 11.25 4.51
C GLU A 199 -18.68 11.75 4.79
N GLY A 200 -18.51 13.07 4.90
CA GLY A 200 -17.23 13.71 5.22
C GLY A 200 -16.20 13.76 4.09
N GLY A 201 -16.40 13.08 2.95
CA GLY A 201 -15.36 13.00 1.91
C GLY A 201 -15.80 12.37 0.59
N PHE A 202 -14.83 11.79 -0.12
CA PHE A 202 -15.02 11.18 -1.43
C PHE A 202 -14.38 9.79 -1.50
N ARG A 203 -15.08 8.85 -2.13
CA ARG A 203 -14.61 7.50 -2.44
C ARG A 203 -14.29 7.40 -3.94
N VAL A 204 -13.20 6.73 -4.28
CA VAL A 204 -12.84 6.37 -5.66
C VAL A 204 -12.94 4.86 -5.83
N GLU A 205 -13.80 4.43 -6.74
CA GLU A 205 -13.82 3.05 -7.25
C GLU A 205 -12.61 2.83 -8.16
N THR A 206 -11.88 1.73 -7.93
CA THR A 206 -10.58 1.49 -8.58
C THR A 206 -10.60 0.27 -9.51
N GLY A 207 -11.55 -0.65 -9.35
CA GLY A 207 -11.69 -1.82 -10.21
C GLY A 207 -12.25 -3.05 -9.49
N GLU A 208 -12.41 -4.14 -10.24
CA GLU A 208 -12.82 -5.43 -9.68
C GLU A 208 -11.75 -5.96 -8.71
N ASN A 209 -12.17 -6.56 -7.59
CA ASN A 209 -11.28 -7.09 -6.55
C ASN A 209 -10.15 -6.11 -6.17
N SER A 210 -10.52 -4.85 -5.93
CA SER A 210 -9.58 -3.74 -5.75
C SER A 210 -10.00 -2.87 -4.58
N ALA A 211 -9.01 -2.43 -3.80
CA ALA A 211 -9.26 -1.50 -2.70
C ALA A 211 -9.69 -0.13 -3.24
N PRO A 212 -10.80 0.45 -2.74
CA PRO A 212 -11.15 1.83 -3.07
C PRO A 212 -10.19 2.82 -2.41
N LEU A 213 -10.13 4.03 -2.97
CA LEU A 213 -9.45 5.15 -2.32
C LEU A 213 -10.45 6.05 -1.61
N PHE A 214 -10.04 6.66 -0.52
CA PHE A 214 -10.83 7.62 0.23
C PHE A 214 -10.06 8.92 0.41
N PHE A 215 -10.74 10.05 0.27
CA PHE A 215 -10.13 11.36 0.46
C PHE A 215 -11.02 12.23 1.34
N PHE A 216 -10.41 12.81 2.38
CA PHE A 216 -11.07 13.67 3.35
C PHE A 216 -10.24 14.93 3.58
N GLU A 217 -10.90 15.99 4.04
CA GLU A 217 -10.22 17.18 4.56
C GLU A 217 -9.54 16.87 5.90
N PRO A 218 -8.44 17.57 6.25
CA PRO A 218 -7.75 17.39 7.53
C PRO A 218 -8.69 17.46 8.74
N ALA A 219 -9.66 18.38 8.72
CA ALA A 219 -10.61 18.59 9.82
C ALA A 219 -11.57 17.42 10.06
N ALA A 220 -11.83 16.58 9.04
CA ALA A 220 -12.74 15.45 9.15
C ALA A 220 -12.09 14.22 9.82
N ILE A 221 -10.76 14.08 9.70
CA ILE A 221 -10.06 12.85 10.12
C ILE A 221 -10.15 12.63 11.63
N GLY A 222 -10.07 13.68 12.44
CA GLY A 222 -10.15 13.57 13.89
C GLY A 222 -11.48 12.97 14.39
N GLY A 223 -12.57 13.15 13.63
CA GLY A 223 -13.86 12.51 13.91
C GLY A 223 -13.90 11.03 13.51
N LEU A 224 -13.17 10.64 12.47
CA LEU A 224 -13.10 9.26 11.99
C LEU A 224 -12.19 8.39 12.88
N TYR A 225 -11.11 8.97 13.38
CA TYR A 225 -10.10 8.29 14.20
C TYR A 225 -9.79 9.05 15.49
N PRO A 226 -10.79 9.19 16.39
CA PRO A 226 -10.66 10.01 17.60
C PRO A 226 -9.54 9.51 18.51
N GLY A 227 -8.65 10.43 18.90
CA GLY A 227 -7.56 10.14 19.83
C GLY A 227 -6.32 9.49 19.21
N LEU A 228 -6.33 9.16 17.91
CA LEU A 228 -5.11 8.74 17.22
C LEU A 228 -4.28 9.95 16.77
N ASP A 229 -2.96 9.84 16.87
CA ASP A 229 -2.03 10.85 16.37
C ASP A 229 -1.84 10.73 14.85
N ILE A 230 -2.76 11.33 14.10
CA ILE A 230 -2.73 11.36 12.64
C ILE A 230 -1.53 12.12 12.09
N ALA A 231 -0.98 13.07 12.85
CA ALA A 231 0.23 13.80 12.45
C ALA A 231 1.46 12.87 12.40
N GLY A 232 1.38 11.68 13.01
CA GLY A 232 2.35 10.60 12.85
C GLY A 232 2.32 9.88 11.50
N THR A 233 1.44 10.28 10.57
CA THR A 233 1.38 9.75 9.20
C THR A 233 2.10 10.69 8.21
N PRO A 234 2.62 10.19 7.07
CA PRO A 234 3.38 11.02 6.14
C PRO A 234 2.47 12.04 5.44
N ALA A 235 2.77 13.32 5.61
CA ALA A 235 1.98 14.42 5.03
C ALA A 235 1.97 14.43 3.49
N ASN A 236 2.96 13.80 2.85
CA ASN A 236 3.02 13.65 1.40
C ASN A 236 2.42 12.33 0.90
N GLY A 237 1.91 11.47 1.78
CA GLY A 237 1.49 10.11 1.47
C GLY A 237 0.03 9.87 1.81
N PHE A 238 -0.25 8.66 2.28
CA PHE A 238 -1.58 8.22 2.72
C PHE A 238 -1.56 8.01 4.23
N ALA A 239 -2.70 8.27 4.87
CA ALA A 239 -2.80 8.24 6.32
C ALA A 239 -3.30 6.89 6.84
N VAL A 240 -4.28 6.29 6.17
CA VAL A 240 -4.96 5.08 6.69
C VAL A 240 -4.95 3.96 5.66
N LEU A 241 -4.59 2.77 6.11
CA LEU A 241 -4.79 1.51 5.40
C LEU A 241 -5.90 0.72 6.09
N ARG A 242 -6.98 0.44 5.35
CA ARG A 242 -8.04 -0.47 5.80
C ARG A 242 -7.72 -1.89 5.37
N ILE A 243 -7.88 -2.84 6.28
CA ILE A 243 -7.64 -4.26 6.07
C ILE A 243 -8.92 -5.00 6.38
N ARG A 244 -9.44 -5.76 5.40
CA ARG A 244 -10.59 -6.64 5.61
C ARG A 244 -10.15 -7.82 6.47
N VAL A 245 -10.94 -8.15 7.49
CA VAL A 245 -10.73 -9.31 8.37
C VAL A 245 -11.95 -10.22 8.40
N LYS A 246 -11.74 -11.50 8.72
CA LYS A 246 -12.83 -12.48 8.88
C LYS A 246 -13.72 -12.17 10.08
N ASP A 247 -13.13 -11.64 11.16
CA ASP A 247 -13.79 -11.40 12.44
C ASP A 247 -13.05 -10.31 13.21
N ARG A 248 -13.66 -9.12 13.30
CA ARG A 248 -13.11 -7.96 13.98
C ARG A 248 -12.89 -8.22 15.48
N GLU A 249 -13.78 -8.97 16.13
CA GLU A 249 -13.65 -9.21 17.58
C GLU A 249 -12.44 -10.10 17.87
N LYS A 250 -12.19 -11.12 17.04
CA LYS A 250 -10.96 -11.92 17.15
C LYS A 250 -9.71 -11.09 16.90
N THR A 251 -9.75 -10.14 15.96
CA THR A 251 -8.66 -9.18 15.77
C THR A 251 -8.45 -8.33 17.03
N ALA A 252 -9.52 -7.79 17.64
CA ALA A 252 -9.44 -7.04 18.89
C ALA A 252 -8.84 -7.88 20.03
N GLU A 253 -9.28 -9.11 20.20
CA GLU A 253 -8.76 -10.05 21.20
C GLU A 253 -7.26 -10.30 21.01
N LEU A 254 -6.81 -10.50 19.77
CA LEU A 254 -5.38 -10.64 19.45
C LEU A 254 -4.61 -9.39 19.84
N LEU A 255 -5.09 -8.20 19.44
CA LEU A 255 -4.42 -6.94 19.74
C LEU A 255 -4.34 -6.69 21.26
N THR A 256 -5.42 -6.95 22.00
CA THR A 256 -5.45 -6.88 23.47
C THR A 256 -4.44 -7.87 24.08
N GLY A 257 -4.41 -9.12 23.61
CA GLY A 257 -3.45 -10.12 24.06
C GLY A 257 -1.99 -9.75 23.81
N GLN A 258 -1.73 -8.99 22.74
CA GLN A 258 -0.41 -8.45 22.40
C GLN A 258 -0.09 -7.12 23.09
N GLY A 259 -1.03 -6.56 23.87
CA GLY A 259 -0.87 -5.27 24.54
C GLY A 259 -0.80 -4.08 23.56
N ILE A 260 -1.41 -4.20 22.38
CA ILE A 260 -1.43 -3.14 21.35
C ILE A 260 -2.67 -2.27 21.55
N PRO A 261 -2.51 -0.96 21.82
CA PRO A 261 -3.64 -0.06 21.94
C PRO A 261 -4.38 0.08 20.61
N PHE A 262 -5.71 0.13 20.68
CA PHE A 262 -6.57 0.42 19.53
C PHE A 262 -7.80 1.21 19.97
N ILE A 263 -8.44 1.86 18.99
CA ILE A 263 -9.76 2.44 19.15
C ILE A 263 -10.78 1.66 18.33
N ARG A 264 -12.05 1.77 18.69
CA ARG A 264 -13.16 1.37 17.82
C ARG A 264 -13.64 2.59 17.04
N THR A 265 -13.71 2.47 15.71
CA THR A 265 -14.16 3.56 14.85
C THR A 265 -15.68 3.61 14.80
N SER A 266 -16.26 4.76 14.42
CA SER A 266 -17.72 4.91 14.28
C SER A 266 -18.33 3.98 13.24
N ALA A 267 -17.55 3.55 12.25
CA ALA A 267 -17.92 2.54 11.26
C ALA A 267 -17.81 1.09 11.77
N GLY A 268 -17.46 0.91 13.04
CA GLY A 268 -17.31 -0.40 13.70
C GLY A 268 -15.97 -1.10 13.41
N GLY A 269 -15.00 -0.43 12.80
CA GLY A 269 -13.65 -0.95 12.62
C GLY A 269 -12.81 -0.86 13.89
N ILE A 270 -11.60 -1.44 13.84
CA ILE A 270 -10.61 -1.37 14.92
C ILE A 270 -9.36 -0.72 14.36
N ALA A 271 -8.99 0.46 14.88
CA ALA A 271 -7.88 1.23 14.35
C ALA A 271 -6.69 1.28 15.34
N VAL A 272 -5.51 0.96 14.81
CA VAL A 272 -4.22 1.01 15.49
C VAL A 272 -3.46 2.26 15.08
N SER A 273 -2.71 2.85 16.02
CA SER A 273 -2.03 4.13 15.83
C SER A 273 -0.83 4.03 14.85
N PRO A 274 -0.41 5.15 14.24
CA PRO A 274 0.81 5.20 13.45
C PRO A 274 2.06 4.80 14.22
N ALA A 275 2.09 5.06 15.53
CA ALA A 275 3.20 4.69 16.40
C ALA A 275 3.35 3.17 16.56
N ASP A 276 2.29 2.38 16.34
CA ASP A 276 2.29 0.92 16.44
C ASP A 276 2.34 0.25 15.05
N ALA A 277 2.03 0.98 13.98
CA ALA A 277 1.93 0.47 12.61
C ALA A 277 2.83 1.20 11.59
N SER A 278 4.03 1.56 12.03
CA SER A 278 5.12 2.10 11.18
C SER A 278 4.75 3.35 10.38
N GLY A 279 4.01 4.29 10.99
CA GLY A 279 3.65 5.57 10.37
C GLY A 279 2.37 5.52 9.53
N ALA A 280 1.54 4.49 9.68
CA ALA A 280 0.20 4.43 9.10
C ALA A 280 -0.83 4.14 10.19
N VAL A 281 -2.04 4.68 10.07
CA VAL A 281 -3.18 4.11 10.79
C VAL A 281 -3.56 2.82 10.07
N VAL A 282 -3.65 1.71 10.80
CA VAL A 282 -4.18 0.44 10.26
C VAL A 282 -5.55 0.20 10.88
N GLU A 283 -6.59 0.18 10.06
CA GLU A 283 -7.96 -0.10 10.48
C GLU A 283 -8.40 -1.48 9.98
N PHE A 284 -8.75 -2.37 10.90
CA PHE A 284 -9.33 -3.67 10.59
C PHE A 284 -10.86 -3.55 10.47
N ILE A 285 -11.42 -3.97 9.33
CA ILE A 285 -12.85 -3.84 8.98
C ILE A 285 -13.51 -5.18 8.64
#